data_AF-A0A970BWK5-F1
#
_entry.id   AF-A0A970BWK5-F1
#
_cell.length_a   1.000
_cell.length_b   1.000
_cell.length_c   1.000
_cell.angle_alpha   90.00
_cell.angle_beta   90.00
_cell.angle_gamma   90.00
#
_symmetry.space_group_name_H-M   'P 1'
#
loop_
_entity.id
_entity.type
_entity.pdbx_description
1 polymer ?
#
loop_
_entity_poly.entity_id
_entity_poly.type
_entity_poly.pdbx_seq_one_letter_code
_entity_poly.pdbx_strand_id
1 'polypeptide(L)' 'MINVKTFATPIKIFATMRELHDLDAQVETFLREEGADAVFSMTDTTTVGENGETIGLIRAVAYRVPD' A
#
# COMPACT_ATOMS: atom_id res chain seq x y z
N MET A 1 13.64 -12.03 -9.53
CA MET A 1 12.96 -10.97 -10.37
C MET A 1 12.58 -9.71 -9.55
N ILE A 2 12.59 -8.50 -10.15
CA ILE A 2 12.06 -7.26 -9.54
C ILE A 2 10.61 -7.06 -9.96
N ASN A 3 9.72 -6.82 -9.00
CA ASN A 3 8.27 -6.72 -9.17
C ASN A 3 7.73 -5.41 -8.61
N VAL A 4 6.54 -5.01 -9.08
CA VAL A 4 5.78 -3.87 -8.55
C VAL A 4 4.36 -4.32 -8.26
N LYS A 5 3.87 -4.05 -7.04
CA LYS A 5 2.47 -4.27 -6.65
C LYS A 5 1.86 -2.97 -6.13
N THR A 6 0.62 -2.70 -6.53
CA THR A 6 -0.17 -1.59 -6.02
C THR A 6 -1.30 -2.09 -5.11
N PHE A 7 -1.57 -1.31 -4.07
CA PHE A 7 -2.64 -1.50 -3.10
C PHE A 7 -3.48 -0.24 -3.06
N ALA A 8 -4.79 -0.37 -2.87
CA ALA A 8 -5.70 0.75 -2.70
C ALA A 8 -6.55 0.54 -1.45
N THR A 9 -6.65 1.55 -0.61
CA THR A 9 -7.51 1.55 0.58
C THR A 9 -8.30 2.85 0.65
N PRO A 10 -9.61 2.81 1.00
CA PRO A 10 -10.35 4.03 1.30
C PRO A 10 -9.80 4.66 2.58
N ILE A 11 -9.91 5.99 2.68
CA ILE A 11 -9.63 6.75 3.90
C ILE A 11 -10.95 7.35 4.40
N LYS A 12 -11.45 6.88 5.54
CA LYS A 12 -12.68 7.36 6.17
C LYS A 12 -12.35 8.32 7.31
N ILE A 13 -13.26 9.28 7.48
CA ILE A 13 -13.20 10.28 8.55
C ILE A 13 -13.11 9.57 9.91
N PHE A 14 -12.15 10.00 10.73
CA PHE A 14 -11.84 9.43 12.06
C PHE A 14 -11.39 7.95 12.09
N ALA A 15 -11.13 7.32 10.94
CA ALA A 15 -10.65 5.94 10.87
C ALA A 15 -9.25 5.81 10.24
N THR A 16 -8.64 6.92 9.80
CA THR A 16 -7.39 6.95 9.03
C THR A 16 -6.28 6.09 9.63
N MET A 17 -6.00 6.21 10.93
CA MET A 17 -4.94 5.42 11.56
C MET A 17 -5.18 3.91 11.45
N ARG A 18 -6.42 3.46 11.65
CA ARG A 18 -6.77 2.05 11.50
C ARG A 18 -6.58 1.60 10.05
N GLU A 19 -7.04 2.41 9.09
CA GLU A 19 -6.95 2.06 7.66
C GLU A 19 -5.51 2.00 7.16
N LEU A 20 -4.63 2.86 7.69
CA LEU A 20 -3.20 2.80 7.41
C LEU A 20 -2.56 1.54 8.03
N HIS A 21 -2.90 1.19 9.27
CA HIS A 21 -2.43 -0.05 9.88
C HIS A 21 -2.92 -1.31 9.15
N ASP A 22 -4.18 -1.32 8.73
CA ASP A 22 -4.76 -2.42 7.97
C ASP A 22 -4.08 -2.55 6.59
N LEU A 23 -3.72 -1.42 5.96
CA LEU A 23 -2.96 -1.41 4.71
C LEU A 23 -1.53 -1.92 4.91
N ASP A 24 -0.85 -1.52 5.99
CA ASP A 24 0.49 -2.01 6.34
C ASP A 24 0.47 -3.53 6.51
N ALA A 25 -0.50 -4.07 7.26
CA ALA A 25 -0.64 -5.50 7.49
C ALA A 25 -0.91 -6.29 6.19
N GLN A 26 -1.71 -5.72 5.28
CA GLN A 26 -1.95 -6.30 3.96
C GLN A 26 -0.68 -6.36 3.11
N VAL A 27 0.10 -5.27 3.08
CA VAL A 27 1.37 -5.20 2.34
C VAL A 27 2.37 -6.20 2.91
N GLU A 28 2.52 -6.24 4.24
CA GLU A 28 3.42 -7.19 4.92
C GLU A 28 3.06 -8.64 4.59
N THR A 29 1.77 -8.97 4.70
CA THR A 29 1.28 -10.34 4.41
C THR A 29 1.56 -10.71 2.96
N PHE A 30 1.27 -9.82 2.02
CA PHE A 30 1.55 -10.05 0.60
C PHE A 30 3.04 -10.28 0.34
N LEU A 31 3.92 -9.41 0.85
CA LEU A 31 5.37 -9.54 0.61
C LEU A 31 5.92 -10.85 1.18
N ARG A 32 5.42 -11.27 2.35
CA ARG A 32 5.79 -12.54 2.96
C ARG A 32 5.31 -13.74 2.14
N GLU A 33 4.06 -13.71 1.66
CA GLU A 33 3.48 -14.79 0.84
C GLU A 33 4.16 -14.93 -0.53
N GLU A 34 4.58 -13.82 -1.14
CA GLU A 34 5.36 -13.81 -2.38
C GLU A 34 6.82 -14.26 -2.20
N GLY A 35 7.29 -14.43 -0.96
CA GLY A 35 8.70 -14.74 -0.68
C GLY A 35 9.64 -13.59 -1.00
N ALA A 36 9.19 -12.35 -0.83
CA ALA A 36 10.02 -11.18 -1.09
C ALA A 36 11.20 -11.09 -0.10
N ASP A 37 12.40 -10.81 -0.61
CA ASP A 37 13.62 -10.73 0.21
C ASP A 37 14.21 -9.32 0.30
N ALA A 38 13.70 -8.39 -0.51
CA ALA A 38 14.07 -6.98 -0.48
C ALA A 38 12.91 -6.08 -0.91
N VAL A 39 12.80 -4.90 -0.28
CA VAL A 39 11.92 -3.81 -0.70
C VAL A 39 12.79 -2.62 -1.09
N PHE A 40 12.62 -2.13 -2.32
CA PHE A 40 13.42 -1.03 -2.87
C PHE A 40 12.74 0.32 -2.68
N SER A 41 11.41 0.36 -2.80
CA SER A 41 10.64 1.59 -2.64
C SER A 41 9.21 1.29 -2.22
N MET A 42 8.65 2.19 -1.41
CA MET A 42 7.25 2.24 -1.07
C MET A 42 6.79 3.69 -1.19
N THR A 43 5.79 3.93 -2.05
CA THR A 43 5.32 5.29 -2.35
C THR A 43 3.80 5.33 -2.24
N ASP A 44 3.31 6.38 -1.61
CA ASP A 44 1.89 6.61 -1.40
C ASP A 44 1.40 7.82 -2.21
N THR A 45 0.21 7.70 -2.78
CA THR A 45 -0.53 8.80 -3.42
C THR A 45 -1.97 8.80 -2.93
N THR A 46 -2.51 9.98 -2.64
CA THR A 46 -3.91 10.12 -2.21
C THR A 46 -4.85 10.18 -3.41
N THR A 47 -6.03 9.59 -3.29
CA THR A 47 -7.15 9.87 -4.18
C THR A 47 -8.03 10.98 -3.60
N VAL A 48 -8.62 11.78 -4.49
CA VAL A 48 -9.35 13.00 -4.14
C VAL A 48 -10.82 12.82 -4.49
N GLY A 49 -11.70 13.17 -3.56
CA GLY A 49 -13.15 13.18 -3.72
C GLY A 49 -13.65 14.44 -4.43
N GLU A 50 -14.97 14.52 -4.61
CA GLU A 50 -15.60 15.60 -5.39
C GLU A 50 -15.40 16.99 -4.78
N ASN A 51 -15.14 17.10 -3.47
CA ASN A 51 -14.94 18.38 -2.79
C ASN A 51 -13.46 18.67 -2.48
N GLY A 52 -12.53 17.91 -3.08
CA GLY A 52 -11.09 18.09 -2.86
C GLY A 52 -10.55 17.37 -1.62
N GLU A 53 -11.39 16.63 -0.89
CA GLU A 53 -10.99 15.87 0.28
C GLU A 53 -10.22 14.59 -0.11
N THR A 54 -9.33 14.13 0.76
CA THR A 54 -8.69 12.82 0.59
C THR A 54 -9.66 11.71 0.96
N ILE A 55 -9.95 10.81 0.01
CA ILE A 55 -10.91 9.70 0.19
C ILE A 55 -10.26 8.32 0.11
N GLY A 56 -8.96 8.25 -0.18
CA GLY A 56 -8.26 7.00 -0.34
C GLY A 56 -6.75 7.19 -0.47
N LEU A 57 -6.05 6.07 -0.37
CA LEU A 57 -4.61 5.98 -0.53
C LEU A 57 -4.29 4.83 -1.49
N ILE A 58 -3.43 5.11 -2.46
CA ILE A 58 -2.81 4.12 -3.33
C ILE A 58 -1.35 3.99 -2.90
N ARG A 59 -0.94 2.77 -2.54
CA ARG A 59 0.44 2.44 -2.20
C ARG A 59 1.06 1.57 -3.27
N ALA A 60 2.20 1.97 -3.80
CA ALA A 60 3.01 1.18 -4.72
C ALA A 60 4.26 0.66 -4.01
N VAL A 61 4.53 -0.64 -4.13
CA VAL A 61 5.69 -1.30 -3.53
C VAL A 61 6.52 -1.95 -4.64
N ALA A 62 7.79 -1.58 -4.73
CA ALA A 62 8.78 -2.25 -5.58
C ALA A 62 9.62 -3.20 -4.72
N TYR A 63 9.65 -4.48 -5.08
CA TYR A 63 10.25 -5.55 -4.28
C TYR A 63 10.96 -6.58 -5.16
N ARG A 64 11.82 -7.40 -4.55
CA ARG A 64 12.48 -8.53 -5.19
C ARG A 64 11.95 -9.83 -4.63
N VAL A 65 11.76 -10.81 -5.52
CA VAL A 65 11.63 -12.22 -5.15
C VAL A 65 12.88 -12.93 -5.68
N PRO A 66 13.59 -13.73 -4.85
CA PRO A 66 14.68 -14.59 -5.30
C PRO A 66 14.22 -15.56 -6.39
N ASP A 67 15.13 -15.96 -7.26
CA ASP A 67 14.84 -16.96 -8.28
C ASP A 67 14.78 -18.38 -7.67
#